data_AF-A0AAN7WX21-F1
#
_entry.id   AF-A0AAN7WX21-F1
#
_cell.length_a   1.000
_cell.length_b   1.000
_cell.length_c   1.000
_cell.angle_alpha   90.00
_cell.angle_beta   90.00
_cell.angle_gamma   90.00
#
_symmetry.space_group_name_H-M   'P 1'
#
loop_
_entity.id
_entity.type
_entity.pdbx_description
1 polymer ?
#
loop_
_entity_poly.entity_id
_entity_poly.type
_entity_poly.pdbx_seq_one_letter_code
_entity_poly.pdbx_strand_id
1 'polypeptide(L)'
;MTGEARPHLPPLTARHCTRVISKTARQRLFFLRRLRKFNIDSRILCNFYTCTIESILTGCITAWYGSCTPLNRKTLQRVVKTAQHITRTELPSMEDLYTQLCRKKAGRILKDPHHPSNNLFCLLPSGRRYRSIRTKTTRLRDSFIPQAIRLLNS
;
A
#
# COMPACT_ATOMS: atom_id res chain seq x y z
N MET A 1 30.17 26.59 -8.57
CA MET A 1 30.24 26.74 -7.10
C MET A 1 28.94 26.24 -6.51
N THR A 2 29.05 25.13 -5.77
CA THR A 2 28.18 24.62 -4.70
C THR A 2 26.67 24.69 -4.90
N GLY A 3 26.11 23.56 -5.36
CA GLY A 3 24.70 23.23 -5.17
C GLY A 3 24.38 23.03 -3.69
N GLU A 4 23.52 23.90 -3.17
CA GLU A 4 22.92 23.73 -1.85
C GLU A 4 21.77 22.74 -1.92
N ALA A 5 21.99 21.56 -1.34
CA ALA A 5 21.00 20.55 -1.08
C ALA A 5 19.95 21.10 -0.10
N ARG A 6 18.78 21.51 -0.60
CA ARG A 6 17.64 21.83 0.26
C ARG A 6 17.21 20.59 1.05
N PRO A 7 17.06 20.68 2.38
CA PRO A 7 16.67 19.55 3.20
C PRO A 7 15.25 19.12 2.84
N HIS A 8 15.15 17.87 2.39
CA HIS A 8 13.91 17.19 2.04
C HIS A 8 13.13 16.91 3.32
N LEU A 9 12.30 17.87 3.71
CA LEU A 9 11.33 17.70 4.79
C LEU A 9 10.37 16.56 4.40
N PRO A 10 10.28 15.48 5.19
CA PRO A 10 9.39 14.37 4.87
C PRO A 10 7.93 14.80 5.06
N PRO A 11 7.00 14.36 4.19
CA PRO A 11 5.59 14.63 4.39
C PRO A 11 5.14 14.00 5.72
N LEU A 12 4.77 14.86 6.68
CA LEU A 12 4.39 14.49 8.05
C LEU A 12 3.24 13.47 8.10
N THR A 13 2.43 13.41 7.04
CA THR A 13 1.27 12.52 6.91
C THR A 13 1.66 11.05 6.81
N ALA A 14 2.64 10.69 5.96
CA ALA A 14 3.00 9.27 5.74
C ALA A 14 3.67 8.65 6.98
N ARG A 15 4.51 9.40 7.69
CA ARG A 15 5.14 8.95 8.95
C ARG A 15 4.12 8.75 10.06
N HIS A 16 3.16 9.67 10.19
CA HIS A 16 2.11 9.55 11.19
C HIS A 16 1.21 8.33 10.93
N CYS A 17 0.74 8.15 9.68
CA CYS A 17 -0.09 7.01 9.30
C CYS A 17 0.62 5.68 9.54
N THR A 18 1.88 5.53 9.10
CA THR A 18 2.63 4.28 9.28
C THR A 18 2.91 3.93 10.73
N ARG A 19 3.18 4.92 11.59
CA ARG A 19 3.35 4.70 13.03
C ARG A 19 2.07 4.20 13.69
N VAL A 20 0.94 4.84 13.40
CA VAL A 20 -0.37 4.47 13.95
C VAL A 20 -0.75 3.06 13.48
N ILE A 21 -0.71 2.82 12.16
CA ILE A 21 -1.01 1.52 11.55
C ILE A 21 -0.13 0.41 12.14
N SER A 22 1.19 0.64 12.22
CA SER A 22 2.12 -0.36 12.76
C SER A 22 1.90 -0.63 14.25
N LYS A 23 1.46 0.36 15.03
CA LYS A 23 1.13 0.18 16.46
C LYS A 23 -0.13 -0.67 16.59
N THR A 24 -1.19 -0.34 15.86
CA THR A 24 -2.46 -1.08 15.91
C THR A 24 -2.29 -2.51 15.39
N ALA A 25 -1.57 -2.70 14.28
CA ALA A 25 -1.31 -4.03 13.73
C ALA A 25 -0.50 -4.92 14.70
N ARG A 26 0.46 -4.34 15.45
CA ARG A 26 1.19 -5.07 16.50
C ARG A 26 0.28 -5.52 17.65
N GLN A 27 -0.70 -4.70 18.03
CA GLN A 27 -1.70 -5.12 19.03
C GLN A 27 -2.53 -6.31 18.51
N ARG A 28 -2.91 -6.32 17.22
CA ARG A 28 -3.62 -7.45 16.62
C ARG A 28 -2.75 -8.71 16.49
N LEU A 29 -1.46 -8.56 16.21
CA LEU A 29 -0.50 -9.68 16.23
C LEU A 29 -0.41 -10.37 17.59
N PHE A 30 -0.54 -9.63 18.70
CA PHE A 30 -0.59 -10.23 20.03
C PHE A 30 -1.75 -11.23 20.16
N PHE A 31 -2.94 -10.85 19.70
CA PHE A 31 -4.10 -11.74 19.69
C PHE A 31 -3.90 -12.94 18.75
N LEU A 32 -3.36 -12.72 17.55
CA LEU A 32 -3.04 -13.82 16.62
C LEU A 32 -2.08 -14.84 17.24
N ARG A 33 -1.04 -14.39 17.98
CA ARG A 33 -0.14 -15.28 18.72
C ARG A 33 -0.87 -16.06 19.81
N ARG A 34 -1.78 -15.41 20.53
CA ARG A 34 -2.55 -16.05 21.60
C ARG A 34 -3.49 -17.11 21.04
N LEU A 35 -4.15 -16.83 19.91
CA LEU A 35 -4.98 -17.79 19.18
C LEU A 35 -4.18 -19.03 18.75
N ARG A 36 -2.95 -18.85 18.26
CA ARG A 36 -2.10 -19.98 17.87
C ARG A 36 -1.77 -20.93 19.03
N LYS A 37 -1.67 -20.43 20.27
CA LYS A 37 -1.42 -21.27 21.46
C LYS A 37 -2.55 -22.26 21.76
N PHE A 38 -3.76 -21.99 21.28
CA PHE A 38 -4.91 -22.88 21.42
C PHE A 38 -4.99 -23.93 20.29
N ASN A 39 -3.92 -24.13 19.52
CA ASN A 39 -3.85 -25.08 18.40
C ASN A 39 -4.94 -24.89 17.34
N ILE A 40 -5.37 -23.63 17.13
CA ILE A 40 -6.34 -23.27 16.09
C ILE A 40 -5.76 -23.57 14.70
N ASP A 41 -6.62 -24.08 13.80
CA ASP A 41 -6.29 -24.38 12.42
C ASP A 41 -5.70 -23.16 11.69
N SER A 42 -4.70 -23.41 10.84
CA SER A 42 -4.01 -22.36 10.10
C SER A 42 -4.96 -21.55 9.22
N ARG A 43 -6.00 -22.15 8.61
CA ARG A 43 -6.96 -21.42 7.77
C ARG A 43 -7.76 -20.39 8.57
N ILE A 44 -8.15 -20.73 9.79
CA ILE A 44 -8.86 -19.81 10.69
C ILE A 44 -7.93 -18.66 11.09
N LEU A 45 -6.65 -18.95 11.36
CA LEU A 45 -5.65 -17.92 11.67
C LEU A 45 -5.39 -16.99 10.46
N CYS A 46 -5.37 -17.53 9.24
CA CYS A 46 -5.29 -16.73 8.01
C CYS A 46 -6.50 -15.80 7.86
N ASN A 47 -7.72 -16.33 8.05
CA ASN A 47 -8.94 -15.53 8.01
C ASN A 47 -8.91 -14.42 9.06
N PHE A 48 -8.45 -14.73 10.28
CA PHE A 48 -8.27 -13.72 11.31
C PHE A 48 -7.27 -12.63 10.87
N TYR A 49 -6.14 -13.02 10.29
CA TYR A 49 -5.16 -12.07 9.74
C TYR A 49 -5.80 -11.16 8.68
N THR A 50 -6.47 -11.72 7.67
CA THR A 50 -7.08 -10.96 6.58
C THR A 50 -8.15 -9.99 7.10
N CYS A 51 -9.00 -10.45 8.01
CA CYS A 51 -10.08 -9.62 8.55
C CYS A 51 -9.58 -8.51 9.50
N THR A 52 -8.50 -8.73 10.25
CA THR A 52 -8.11 -7.82 11.35
C THR A 52 -6.80 -7.07 11.14
N ILE A 53 -5.78 -7.71 10.57
CA ILE A 53 -4.45 -7.12 10.39
C ILE A 53 -4.34 -6.55 8.98
N GLU A 54 -4.68 -7.35 7.97
CA GLU A 54 -4.64 -6.92 6.57
C GLU A 54 -5.60 -5.75 6.33
N SER A 55 -6.82 -5.78 6.88
CA SER A 55 -7.77 -4.66 6.79
C SER A 55 -7.20 -3.34 7.32
N ILE A 56 -6.46 -3.38 8.44
CA ILE A 56 -5.76 -2.21 8.99
C ILE A 56 -4.61 -1.77 8.08
N LEU A 57 -3.81 -2.71 7.58
CA LEU A 57 -2.66 -2.42 6.70
C LEU A 57 -3.08 -1.87 5.34
N THR A 58 -4.23 -2.31 4.83
CA THR A 58 -4.77 -1.96 3.52
C THR A 58 -5.70 -0.75 3.55
N GLY A 59 -6.10 -0.30 4.74
CA GLY A 59 -6.94 0.88 4.96
C GLY A 59 -6.37 2.12 4.27
N CYS A 60 -7.08 2.61 3.25
CA CYS A 60 -6.67 3.74 2.42
C CYS A 60 -5.22 3.66 1.87
N ILE A 61 -4.65 2.45 1.72
CA ILE A 61 -3.23 2.23 1.38
C ILE A 61 -2.76 3.01 0.15
N THR A 62 -3.64 3.17 -0.83
CA THR A 62 -3.37 3.93 -2.06
C THR A 62 -3.00 5.40 -1.82
N ALA A 63 -3.44 5.97 -0.69
CA ALA A 63 -3.23 7.38 -0.38
C ALA A 63 -1.89 7.67 0.32
N TRP A 64 -1.32 6.68 1.02
CA TRP A 64 -0.16 6.92 1.90
C TRP A 64 1.04 6.01 1.62
N TYR A 65 0.85 4.81 1.07
CA TYR A 65 1.94 3.83 0.92
C TYR A 65 2.97 4.24 -0.12
N GLY A 66 2.54 4.87 -1.23
CA GLY A 66 3.45 5.40 -2.24
C GLY A 66 4.49 6.37 -1.64
N SER A 67 4.04 7.23 -0.72
CA SER A 67 4.86 8.22 0.00
C SER A 67 5.71 7.65 1.15
N CYS A 68 5.69 6.33 1.39
CA CYS A 68 6.44 5.72 2.48
C CYS A 68 7.94 5.59 2.17
N THR A 69 8.77 5.93 3.16
CA THR A 69 10.22 5.68 3.12
C THR A 69 10.51 4.18 3.11
N PRO A 70 11.70 3.75 2.62
CA PRO A 70 12.12 2.35 2.67
C PRO A 70 12.06 1.75 4.08
N LEU A 71 12.42 2.53 5.10
CA LEU A 71 12.35 2.11 6.51
C LEU A 71 10.91 1.81 6.95
N ASN A 72 9.96 2.67 6.57
CA ASN A 72 8.55 2.48 6.90
C ASN A 72 7.99 1.24 6.19
N ARG A 73 8.34 1.05 4.91
CA ARG A 73 7.96 -0.15 4.13
C ARG A 73 8.47 -1.43 4.78
N LYS A 74 9.75 -1.45 5.20
CA LYS A 74 10.34 -2.58 5.94
C LYS A 74 9.60 -2.84 7.26
N THR A 75 9.20 -1.78 7.97
CA THR A 75 8.47 -1.92 9.25
C THR A 75 7.10 -2.57 9.05
N LEU A 76 6.34 -2.15 8.04
CA LEU A 76 5.05 -2.77 7.70
C LEU A 76 5.24 -4.21 7.22
N GLN A 77 6.27 -4.47 6.42
CA GLN A 77 6.57 -5.82 5.94
C GLN A 77 6.92 -6.78 7.08
N ARG A 78 7.55 -6.31 8.16
CA ARG A 78 7.80 -7.13 9.36
C ARG A 78 6.51 -7.58 10.05
N VAL A 79 5.45 -6.77 10.02
CA VAL A 79 4.13 -7.17 10.55
C VAL A 79 3.60 -8.37 9.75
N VAL A 80 3.63 -8.28 8.42
CA VAL A 80 3.22 -9.37 7.53
C VAL A 80 4.06 -10.61 7.76
N LYS A 81 5.39 -10.49 7.80
CA LYS A 81 6.30 -11.63 8.04
C LYS A 81 6.10 -12.29 9.39
N THR A 82 5.79 -11.50 10.42
CA THR A 82 5.44 -12.05 11.74
C THR A 82 4.13 -12.84 11.67
N ALA A 83 3.10 -12.31 11.00
CA ALA A 83 1.83 -13.02 10.82
C ALA A 83 2.02 -14.32 10.01
N GLN A 84 2.82 -14.28 8.94
CA GLN A 84 3.16 -15.43 8.11
C GLN A 84 3.84 -16.53 8.94
N HIS A 85 4.76 -16.16 9.84
CA HIS A 85 5.40 -17.14 10.72
C HIS A 85 4.43 -17.78 11.73
N ILE A 86 3.47 -17.01 12.26
CA ILE A 86 2.47 -17.51 13.22
C ILE A 86 1.44 -18.43 12.54
N THR A 87 0.95 -18.03 11.36
CA THR A 87 -0.06 -18.75 10.58
C THR A 87 0.53 -19.99 9.87
N ARG A 88 1.84 -19.98 9.61
CA ARG A 88 2.56 -20.98 8.80
C ARG A 88 2.04 -21.09 7.37
N THR A 89 1.55 -19.97 6.82
CA THR A 89 1.05 -19.86 5.44
C THR A 89 1.71 -18.70 4.75
N GLU A 90 1.86 -18.78 3.44
CA GLU A 90 2.30 -17.62 2.66
C GLU A 90 1.25 -16.51 2.69
N LEU A 91 1.71 -15.29 2.96
CA LEU A 91 0.87 -14.09 2.97
C LEU A 91 1.43 -13.10 1.94
N PRO A 92 0.55 -12.35 1.25
CA PRO A 92 0.98 -11.38 0.24
C PRO A 92 1.86 -10.31 0.89
N SER A 93 2.89 -9.86 0.17
CA SER A 93 3.74 -8.79 0.68
C SER A 93 2.99 -7.46 0.74
N MET A 94 3.50 -6.50 1.52
CA MET A 94 2.95 -5.15 1.53
C MET A 94 2.97 -4.49 0.13
N GLU A 95 3.93 -4.87 -0.70
CA GLU A 95 4.03 -4.37 -2.08
C GLU A 95 2.97 -5.00 -2.98
N ASP A 96 2.74 -6.31 -2.86
CA ASP A 96 1.69 -7.01 -3.61
C ASP A 96 0.30 -6.48 -3.24
N LEU A 97 0.04 -6.30 -1.94
CA LEU A 97 -1.21 -5.70 -1.46
C LEU A 97 -1.40 -4.30 -2.03
N TYR A 98 -0.36 -3.47 -2.00
CA TYR A 98 -0.42 -2.11 -2.56
C TYR A 98 -0.68 -2.12 -4.07
N THR A 99 0.06 -2.92 -4.83
CA THR A 99 -0.08 -2.98 -6.30
C THR A 99 -1.45 -3.52 -6.71
N GLN A 100 -1.93 -4.59 -6.07
CA GLN A 100 -3.24 -5.16 -6.30
C GLN A 100 -4.36 -4.16 -6.00
N LEU A 101 -4.27 -3.44 -4.88
CA LEU A 101 -5.27 -2.44 -4.49
C LEU A 101 -5.22 -1.19 -5.38
N CYS A 102 -4.04 -0.77 -5.81
CA CYS A 102 -3.89 0.30 -6.80
C CYS A 102 -4.56 -0.08 -8.12
N ARG A 103 -4.31 -1.30 -8.63
CA ARG A 103 -4.95 -1.81 -9.85
C ARG A 103 -6.47 -1.90 -9.71
N LYS A 104 -6.97 -2.48 -8.60
CA LYS A 104 -8.41 -2.55 -8.32
C LYS A 104 -9.05 -1.15 -8.27
N LYS A 105 -8.43 -0.19 -7.59
CA LYS A 105 -8.95 1.18 -7.49
C LYS A 105 -8.93 1.89 -8.84
N ALA A 106 -7.84 1.78 -9.60
CA ALA A 106 -7.76 2.35 -10.95
C ALA A 106 -8.80 1.72 -11.88
N GLY A 107 -9.00 0.41 -11.81
CA GLY A 107 -10.04 -0.29 -12.56
C GLY A 107 -11.45 0.19 -12.22
N ARG A 108 -11.75 0.52 -10.95
CA ARG A 108 -13.05 1.12 -10.58
C ARG A 108 -13.23 2.50 -11.20
N ILE A 109 -12.19 3.34 -11.16
CA ILE A 109 -12.21 4.68 -11.77
C ILE A 109 -12.44 4.59 -13.28
N LEU A 110 -11.73 3.68 -13.96
CA LEU A 110 -11.84 3.48 -15.40
C LEU A 110 -13.22 2.98 -15.83
N LYS A 111 -13.85 2.13 -15.01
CA LYS A 111 -15.19 1.59 -15.27
C LYS A 111 -16.31 2.61 -15.09
N ASP A 112 -16.05 3.70 -14.37
CA ASP A 112 -17.03 4.75 -14.10
C ASP A 112 -16.68 6.02 -14.91
N PRO A 113 -17.38 6.30 -16.03
CA PRO A 113 -17.15 7.49 -16.84
C PRO A 113 -17.42 8.80 -16.09
N HIS A 114 -18.29 8.78 -15.08
CA HIS A 114 -18.63 9.97 -14.29
C HIS A 114 -17.66 10.20 -13.12
N HIS A 115 -16.73 9.30 -12.89
CA HIS A 115 -15.74 9.46 -11.83
C HIS A 115 -14.88 10.70 -12.10
N PRO A 116 -14.67 11.60 -11.12
CA PRO A 116 -13.98 12.88 -11.32
C PRO A 116 -12.52 12.74 -11.77
N SER A 117 -11.90 11.59 -11.47
CA SER A 117 -10.53 11.27 -11.90
C SER A 117 -10.45 10.38 -13.15
N ASN A 118 -11.56 10.02 -13.79
CA ASN A 118 -11.55 9.17 -14.98
C ASN A 118 -10.74 9.81 -16.12
N ASN A 119 -10.95 11.11 -16.33
CA ASN A 119 -10.23 11.93 -17.31
C ASN A 119 -8.71 12.03 -17.07
N LEU A 120 -8.19 11.60 -15.92
CA LEU A 120 -6.74 11.56 -15.67
C LEU A 120 -6.10 10.30 -16.26
N PHE A 121 -6.89 9.30 -16.63
CA PHE A 121 -6.44 8.05 -17.24
C PHE A 121 -6.68 8.08 -18.76
N CYS A 122 -5.95 8.94 -19.47
CA CYS A 122 -6.04 9.01 -20.93
C CYS A 122 -5.15 7.97 -21.61
N LEU A 123 -5.70 7.18 -22.52
CA LEU A 123 -4.91 6.30 -23.38
C LEU A 123 -4.14 7.11 -24.45
N LEU A 124 -2.98 6.61 -24.85
CA LEU A 124 -2.26 7.08 -26.04
C LEU A 124 -3.00 6.63 -27.32
N PRO A 125 -2.72 7.23 -28.49
CA PRO A 125 -3.36 6.85 -29.75
C PRO A 125 -3.26 5.35 -30.10
N SER A 126 -2.23 4.66 -29.59
CA SER A 126 -2.08 3.21 -29.76
C SER A 126 -3.08 2.36 -28.96
N GLY A 127 -3.83 2.95 -28.02
CA GLY A 127 -4.80 2.25 -27.16
C GLY A 127 -4.18 1.32 -26.10
N ARG A 128 -2.85 1.14 -26.09
CA ARG A 128 -2.18 0.14 -25.23
C ARG A 128 -1.67 0.68 -23.90
N ARG A 129 -1.32 1.96 -23.84
CA ARG A 129 -0.69 2.59 -22.67
C ARG A 129 -1.41 3.87 -22.30
N TYR A 130 -1.47 4.14 -21.00
CA TYR A 130 -1.95 5.40 -20.45
C TYR A 130 -0.85 6.47 -20.54
N ARG A 131 -1.27 7.71 -20.76
CA ARG A 131 -0.40 8.87 -20.78
C ARG A 131 0.20 9.11 -19.39
N SER A 132 1.53 9.03 -19.31
CA SER A 132 2.25 9.33 -18.07
C SER A 132 2.04 10.78 -17.64
N ILE A 133 1.82 11.00 -16.35
CA ILE A 133 1.71 12.34 -15.76
C ILE A 133 3.11 12.88 -15.46
N ARG A 134 3.45 14.05 -16.00
CA ARG A 134 4.70 14.73 -15.66
C ARG A 134 4.64 15.26 -14.24
N THR A 135 5.55 14.80 -13.38
CA THR A 135 5.59 15.19 -11.97
C THR A 135 6.87 15.98 -11.66
N LYS A 136 6.73 17.17 -11.08
CA LYS A 136 7.87 18.00 -10.64
C LYS A 136 8.36 17.69 -9.23
N THR A 137 7.54 17.02 -8.41
CA THR A 137 7.85 16.71 -7.01
C THR A 137 7.68 15.22 -6.75
N THR A 138 8.48 14.68 -5.82
CA THR A 138 8.36 13.30 -5.34
C THR A 138 6.99 13.05 -4.73
N ARG A 139 6.44 14.02 -3.98
CA ARG A 139 5.11 13.95 -3.39
C ARG A 139 4.02 13.66 -4.42
N LEU A 140 4.00 14.37 -5.55
CA LEU A 140 3.02 14.12 -6.61
C LEU A 140 3.32 12.79 -7.32
N ARG A 141 4.58 12.54 -7.65
CA ARG A 141 5.02 11.27 -8.27
C ARG A 141 4.54 10.06 -7.50
N ASP A 142 4.66 10.11 -6.18
CA ASP A 142 4.41 8.98 -5.28
C ASP A 142 2.95 8.93 -4.80
N SER A 143 2.09 9.84 -5.28
CA SER A 143 0.65 9.81 -5.07
C SER A 143 -0.03 8.73 -5.93
N PHE A 144 -1.31 8.47 -5.63
CA PHE A 144 -2.07 7.38 -6.23
C PHE A 144 -2.11 7.41 -7.77
N ILE A 145 -2.50 8.51 -8.40
CA ILE A 145 -2.78 8.53 -9.85
C ILE A 145 -1.50 8.25 -10.68
N PRO A 146 -0.36 8.94 -10.47
CA PRO A 146 0.84 8.65 -11.25
C PRO A 146 1.43 7.28 -10.96
N GLN A 147 1.22 6.72 -9.76
CA GLN A 147 1.60 5.33 -9.45
C GLN A 147 0.68 4.32 -10.17
N ALA A 148 -0.63 4.54 -10.16
CA ALA A 148 -1.60 3.68 -10.82
C ALA A 148 -1.33 3.61 -12.34
N ILE A 149 -1.09 4.75 -12.99
CA ILE A 149 -0.74 4.81 -14.41
C ILE A 149 0.53 4.00 -14.71
N ARG A 150 1.57 4.13 -13.86
CA ARG A 150 2.80 3.33 -14.02
C ARG A 150 2.54 1.84 -13.87
N LEU A 151 1.74 1.43 -12.89
CA LEU A 151 1.38 0.03 -12.65
C LEU A 151 0.50 -0.60 -13.74
N LEU A 152 -0.27 0.22 -14.46
CA LEU A 152 -1.08 -0.20 -15.61
C LEU A 152 -0.28 -0.23 -16.92
N ASN A 153 0.81 0.55 -17.00
CA ASN A 153 1.72 0.57 -18.14
C ASN A 153 2.85 -0.47 -18.04
N SER A 154 2.99 -1.11 -16.89
CA SER A 154 3.94 -2.21 -16.63
C SER A 154 3.32 -3.53 -17.05
#